data_AF-A0A9P5Q4M9-F1
#
_entry.id   AF-A0A9P5Q4M9-F1
#
_cell.length_a   1.000
_cell.length_b   1.000
_cell.length_c   1.000
_cell.angle_alpha   90.00
_cell.angle_beta   90.00
_cell.angle_gamma   90.00
#
_symmetry.space_group_name_H-M   'P 1'
#
loop_
_entity.id
_entity.type
_entity.pdbx_description
1 polymer ?
#
loop_
_entity_poly.entity_id
_entity_poly.type
_entity_poly.pdbx_seq_one_letter_code
_entity_poly.pdbx_strand_id
1 'polypeptide(L)'
;MNGIGERYKLAQPIHWLGSEVPFPLNKSFKPPPPISDAQRSEMYRLYMTNPQTNSVRALSQKFHISLDRVDAILRLKGMEEDFVKGNQLQTGFVKGMERLLGVPRYNHAPKLNTRRASEWAENEDDEMPERKLTLEELRHDVHEADMLEEAERNDPARQRYQRMYWESLPEFAGSAIIPASLERSREAAKHLAAKAAELKNRQFLFAIPDTDTVKTPKGPVQISTKDGRPDIHFVDVGTKFLDVAAETKRLARIESRARFRAKKATEKLVA
;
A
#
# COMPACT_ATOMS: atom_id res chain seq x y z
N MET A 1 2.68 -21.53 39.41
CA MET A 1 1.36 -21.39 38.77
C MET A 1 0.81 -22.79 38.63
N ASN A 2 -0.20 -23.16 39.44
CA ASN A 2 -0.82 -24.48 39.36
C ASN A 2 -2.21 -24.33 38.71
N GLY A 3 -2.57 -25.18 37.74
CA GLY A 3 -3.87 -25.16 37.04
C GLY A 3 -3.80 -24.96 35.52
N ILE A 4 -4.84 -24.35 34.92
CA ILE A 4 -5.00 -24.15 33.45
C ILE A 4 -3.78 -23.47 32.79
N GLY A 5 -3.02 -22.67 33.53
CA GLY A 5 -1.81 -22.01 33.04
C GLY A 5 -0.62 -22.95 32.80
N GLU A 6 -0.60 -24.15 33.39
CA GLU A 6 0.53 -25.10 33.24
C GLU A 6 0.75 -25.52 31.78
N ARG A 7 -0.31 -25.59 30.97
CA ARG A 7 -0.23 -25.93 29.55
C ARG A 7 0.55 -24.92 28.70
N TYR A 8 0.70 -23.69 29.20
CA TYR A 8 1.48 -22.62 28.54
C TYR A 8 2.89 -22.45 29.13
N LYS A 9 3.31 -23.33 30.06
CA LYS A 9 4.65 -23.27 30.66
C LYS A 9 5.75 -23.53 29.63
N LEU A 10 5.50 -24.42 28.68
CA LEU A 10 6.39 -24.71 27.56
C LEU A 10 5.83 -24.09 26.28
N ALA A 11 6.70 -23.45 25.52
CA ALA A 11 6.30 -22.76 24.30
C ALA A 11 6.00 -23.78 23.19
N GLN A 12 4.75 -23.78 22.72
CA GLN A 12 4.23 -24.66 21.68
C GLN A 12 3.80 -23.85 20.45
N PRO A 13 3.91 -24.41 19.23
CA PRO A 13 3.50 -23.73 18.01
C PRO A 13 2.00 -23.42 18.00
N ILE A 14 1.65 -22.19 17.66
CA ILE A 14 0.25 -21.70 17.52
C ILE A 14 -0.62 -22.09 18.73
N HIS A 15 -0.06 -21.98 19.94
CA HIS A 15 -0.74 -22.39 21.16
C HIS A 15 -1.42 -21.20 21.85
N TRP A 16 -2.60 -20.83 21.36
CA TRP A 16 -3.35 -19.66 21.79
C TRP A 16 -4.24 -19.91 23.01
N LEU A 17 -4.65 -18.83 23.69
CA LEU A 17 -5.57 -18.94 24.85
C LEU A 17 -6.98 -19.36 24.44
N GLY A 18 -7.47 -18.87 23.29
CA GLY A 18 -8.79 -19.19 22.75
C GLY A 18 -8.80 -20.40 21.83
N SER A 19 -7.78 -21.27 21.90
CA SER A 19 -7.54 -22.41 21.00
C SER A 19 -7.31 -21.99 19.54
N GLU A 20 -8.36 -21.59 18.83
CA GLU A 20 -8.30 -21.15 17.43
C GLU A 20 -8.10 -19.64 17.25
N VAL A 21 -8.18 -18.85 18.33
CA VAL A 21 -7.91 -17.42 18.29
C VAL A 21 -7.04 -17.00 19.48
N PRO A 22 -6.13 -16.02 19.31
CA PRO A 22 -5.28 -15.53 20.39
C PRO A 22 -6.10 -14.96 21.56
N PHE A 23 -7.21 -14.29 21.27
CA PHE A 23 -8.08 -13.68 22.27
C PHE A 23 -9.46 -14.34 22.26
N PRO A 24 -9.88 -15.02 23.34
CA PRO A 24 -11.16 -15.72 23.37
C PRO A 24 -12.36 -14.78 23.22
N LEU A 25 -12.22 -13.53 23.66
CA LEU A 25 -13.25 -12.50 23.57
C LEU A 25 -13.28 -11.76 22.22
N ASN A 26 -12.23 -11.88 21.40
CA ASN A 26 -12.16 -11.25 20.08
C ASN A 26 -11.90 -12.32 19.01
N LYS A 27 -12.99 -12.94 18.55
CA LYS A 27 -12.95 -13.99 17.52
C LYS A 27 -12.60 -13.47 16.13
N SER A 28 -12.78 -12.16 15.89
CA SER A 28 -12.48 -11.53 14.60
C SER A 28 -10.97 -11.39 14.38
N PHE A 29 -10.19 -11.27 15.46
CA PHE A 29 -8.75 -11.12 15.36
C PHE A 29 -8.07 -12.49 15.18
N LYS A 30 -7.73 -12.80 13.92
CA LYS A 30 -7.00 -14.01 13.51
C LYS A 30 -5.72 -13.57 12.79
N PRO A 31 -4.58 -13.47 13.49
CA PRO A 31 -3.36 -13.00 12.87
C PRO A 31 -2.91 -14.00 11.79
N PRO A 32 -2.62 -13.54 10.56
CA PRO A 32 -1.99 -14.40 9.56
C PRO A 32 -0.56 -14.75 10.01
N PRO A 33 -0.02 -15.92 9.59
CA PRO A 33 1.35 -16.26 9.93
C PRO A 33 2.32 -15.28 9.27
N PRO A 34 3.44 -14.94 9.92
CA PRO A 34 4.44 -14.06 9.34
C PRO A 34 5.18 -14.74 8.18
N ILE A 35 5.89 -13.92 7.40
CA ILE A 35 6.72 -14.38 6.28
C ILE A 35 8.03 -14.97 6.83
N SER A 36 8.42 -16.13 6.29
CA SER A 36 9.69 -16.78 6.66
C SER A 36 10.92 -15.92 6.35
N ASP A 37 11.94 -16.04 7.18
CA ASP A 37 13.25 -15.42 7.00
C ASP A 37 13.92 -15.86 5.70
N ALA A 38 13.75 -17.14 5.33
CA ALA A 38 14.23 -17.67 4.06
C ALA A 38 13.60 -16.94 2.86
N GLN A 39 12.28 -16.72 2.88
CA GLN A 39 11.59 -15.98 1.83
C GLN A 39 12.03 -14.51 1.78
N ARG A 40 12.17 -13.85 2.94
CA ARG A 40 12.65 -12.47 3.05
C ARG A 40 14.06 -12.30 2.48
N SER A 41 14.95 -13.24 2.82
CA SER A 41 16.32 -13.26 2.34
C SER A 41 16.39 -13.50 0.82
N GLU A 42 15.54 -14.37 0.27
CA GLU A 42 15.45 -14.59 -1.17
C GLU A 42 14.95 -13.35 -1.92
N MET A 43 13.93 -12.67 -1.40
CA MET A 43 13.43 -11.41 -1.98
C MET A 43 14.53 -10.35 -2.04
N TYR A 44 15.27 -10.20 -0.95
CA TYR A 44 16.39 -9.27 -0.86
C TYR A 44 17.51 -9.62 -1.85
N ARG A 45 17.89 -10.90 -1.92
CA ARG A 45 18.89 -11.39 -2.88
C ARG A 45 18.47 -11.09 -4.32
N LEU A 46 17.22 -11.37 -4.69
CA LEU A 46 16.70 -11.07 -6.03
C LEU A 46 16.74 -9.57 -6.34
N TYR A 47 16.35 -8.73 -5.38
CA TYR A 47 16.44 -7.27 -5.53
C TYR A 47 17.88 -6.82 -5.77
N MET A 48 18.82 -7.27 -4.94
CA MET A 48 20.23 -6.90 -5.03
C MET A 48 20.91 -7.37 -6.32
N THR A 49 20.50 -8.52 -6.88
CA THR A 49 21.06 -8.97 -8.17
C THR A 49 20.70 -8.06 -9.34
N ASN A 50 19.44 -7.62 -9.45
CA ASN A 50 18.98 -6.78 -10.56
C ASN A 50 17.76 -5.94 -10.14
N PRO A 51 17.96 -4.72 -9.61
CA PRO A 51 16.85 -3.88 -9.13
C PRO A 51 15.86 -3.44 -10.21
N GLN A 52 16.32 -3.36 -11.48
CA GLN A 52 15.48 -2.95 -12.60
C GLN A 52 14.48 -4.04 -13.01
N THR A 53 14.92 -5.31 -13.04
CA THR A 53 14.03 -6.44 -13.38
C THR A 53 13.24 -6.90 -12.16
N ASN A 54 13.88 -6.95 -10.99
CA ASN A 54 13.28 -7.33 -9.73
C ASN A 54 12.87 -6.10 -8.92
N SER A 55 12.14 -5.18 -9.57
CA SER A 55 11.58 -4.02 -8.88
C SER A 55 10.63 -4.44 -7.75
N VAL A 56 10.38 -3.54 -6.80
CA VAL A 56 9.44 -3.77 -5.68
C VAL A 56 8.08 -4.30 -6.16
N ARG A 57 7.58 -3.76 -7.28
CA ARG A 57 6.33 -4.19 -7.91
C ARG A 57 6.43 -5.62 -8.48
N ALA A 58 7.53 -5.95 -9.14
CA ALA A 58 7.75 -7.30 -9.67
C ALA A 58 7.86 -8.34 -8.55
N LEU A 59 8.53 -8.00 -7.44
CA LEU A 59 8.64 -8.87 -6.26
C LEU A 59 7.28 -9.04 -5.57
N SER A 60 6.52 -7.97 -5.38
CA SER A 60 5.16 -8.01 -4.83
C SER A 60 4.26 -8.96 -5.62
N GLN A 61 4.28 -8.86 -6.96
CA GLN A 61 3.50 -9.75 -7.84
C GLN A 61 3.98 -11.20 -7.78
N LYS A 62 5.31 -11.43 -7.74
CA LYS A 62 5.90 -12.77 -7.72
C LYS A 62 5.62 -13.52 -6.42
N PHE A 63 5.70 -12.83 -5.28
CA PHE A 63 5.56 -13.42 -3.96
C PHE A 63 4.18 -13.26 -3.33
N HIS A 64 3.27 -12.51 -3.99
CA HIS A 64 1.94 -12.19 -3.49
C HIS A 64 1.99 -11.50 -2.12
N ILE A 65 2.74 -10.41 -2.05
CA ILE A 65 2.98 -9.61 -0.85
C ILE A 65 2.67 -8.14 -1.18
N SER A 66 2.10 -7.37 -0.25
CA SER A 66 1.84 -5.94 -0.46
C SER A 66 3.11 -5.14 -0.72
N LEU A 67 3.00 -4.06 -1.49
CA LEU A 67 4.17 -3.25 -1.90
C LEU A 67 4.95 -2.72 -0.70
N ASP A 68 4.26 -2.22 0.31
CA ASP A 68 4.86 -1.69 1.54
C ASP A 68 5.55 -2.78 2.36
N ARG A 69 4.98 -3.99 2.41
CA ARG A 69 5.61 -5.11 3.10
C ARG A 69 6.89 -5.54 2.38
N VAL A 70 6.92 -5.51 1.05
CA VAL A 70 8.16 -5.74 0.27
C VAL A 70 9.20 -4.67 0.57
N ASP A 71 8.83 -3.39 0.53
CA ASP A 71 9.74 -2.27 0.80
C ASP A 71 10.31 -2.35 2.24
N ALA A 72 9.47 -2.63 3.23
CA ALA A 72 9.89 -2.86 4.61
C ALA A 72 10.86 -4.05 4.74
N ILE A 73 10.60 -5.17 4.06
CA ILE A 73 11.50 -6.32 4.05
C ILE A 73 12.87 -5.93 3.49
N LEU A 74 12.91 -5.22 2.36
CA LEU A 74 14.17 -4.80 1.74
C LEU A 74 14.98 -3.87 2.66
N ARG A 75 14.30 -2.93 3.33
CA ARG A 75 14.94 -2.02 4.29
C ARG A 75 15.51 -2.76 5.50
N LEU A 76 14.71 -3.61 6.13
CA LEU A 76 15.12 -4.36 7.31
C LEU A 76 16.27 -5.32 7.00
N LYS A 77 16.27 -5.97 5.83
CA LYS A 77 17.38 -6.83 5.40
C LYS A 77 18.65 -6.04 5.08
N GLY A 78 18.54 -4.83 4.52
CA GLY A 78 19.68 -3.93 4.38
C GLY A 78 20.29 -3.52 5.73
N MET A 79 19.45 -3.16 6.71
CA MET A 79 19.89 -2.86 8.08
C MET A 79 20.54 -4.08 8.75
N GLU A 80 20.01 -5.29 8.50
CA GLU A 80 20.57 -6.53 9.01
C GLU A 80 22.00 -6.75 8.49
N GLU A 81 22.27 -6.53 7.19
CA GLU A 81 23.63 -6.63 6.63
C GLU A 81 24.60 -5.61 7.22
N ASP A 82 24.13 -4.39 7.49
CA ASP A 82 24.95 -3.38 8.17
C ASP A 82 25.20 -3.75 9.63
N PHE A 83 24.22 -4.33 10.31
CA PHE A 83 24.35 -4.78 11.69
C PHE A 83 25.34 -5.94 11.83
N VAL A 84 25.38 -6.86 10.85
CA VAL A 84 26.34 -7.98 10.79
C VAL A 84 27.80 -7.49 10.77
N LYS A 85 28.07 -6.28 10.26
CA LYS A 85 29.45 -5.73 10.19
C LYS A 85 30.05 -5.43 11.57
N GLY A 86 29.23 -5.31 12.62
CA GLY A 86 29.70 -4.98 13.98
C GLY A 86 29.14 -5.87 15.10
N ASN A 87 28.01 -6.52 14.89
CA ASN A 87 27.26 -7.21 15.94
C ASN A 87 26.81 -8.62 15.51
N GLN A 88 26.62 -9.52 16.49
CA GLN A 88 26.11 -10.87 16.25
C GLN A 88 24.58 -10.89 16.16
N LEU A 89 24.04 -11.51 15.10
CA LEU A 89 22.61 -11.69 14.92
C LEU A 89 22.03 -12.81 15.80
N GLN A 90 20.83 -12.60 16.34
CA GLN A 90 20.08 -13.57 17.14
C GLN A 90 19.29 -14.58 16.27
N THR A 91 20.00 -15.34 15.42
CA THR A 91 19.35 -16.29 14.47
C THR A 91 18.58 -17.41 15.17
N GLY A 92 19.03 -17.84 16.36
CA GLY A 92 18.33 -18.83 17.17
C GLY A 92 16.96 -18.34 17.65
N PHE A 93 16.85 -17.05 17.99
CA PHE A 93 15.59 -16.44 18.38
C PHE A 93 14.62 -16.39 17.19
N VAL A 94 15.10 -16.00 16.00
CA VAL A 94 14.30 -15.99 14.77
C VAL A 94 13.72 -17.36 14.48
N LYS A 95 14.55 -18.42 14.47
CA LYS A 95 14.10 -19.81 14.26
C LYS A 95 13.06 -20.26 15.28
N GLY A 96 13.26 -19.90 16.56
CA GLY A 96 12.31 -20.19 17.64
C GLY A 96 10.96 -19.49 17.41
N MET A 97 10.98 -18.21 17.06
CA MET A 97 9.77 -17.43 16.79
C MET A 97 9.02 -17.91 15.57
N GLU A 98 9.69 -18.28 14.49
CA GLU A 98 9.05 -18.84 13.30
C GLU A 98 8.32 -20.14 13.61
N ARG A 99 8.94 -20.99 14.44
CA ARG A 99 8.28 -22.21 14.94
C ARG A 99 7.04 -21.87 15.76
N LEU A 100 7.13 -20.94 16.70
CA LEU A 100 6.00 -20.59 17.59
C LEU A 100 4.84 -19.93 16.84
N LEU A 101 5.12 -19.11 15.84
CA LEU A 101 4.12 -18.43 15.04
C LEU A 101 3.58 -19.28 13.88
N GLY A 102 4.09 -20.51 13.70
CA GLY A 102 3.60 -21.43 12.68
C GLY A 102 3.88 -20.95 11.26
N VAL A 103 5.06 -20.36 11.03
CA VAL A 103 5.45 -19.83 9.73
C VAL A 103 5.56 -20.95 8.69
N PRO A 104 4.91 -20.84 7.52
CA PRO A 104 5.04 -21.82 6.45
C PRO A 104 6.49 -21.94 5.99
N ARG A 105 6.96 -23.18 5.77
CA ARG A 105 8.27 -23.41 5.17
C ARG A 105 8.28 -22.88 3.73
N TYR A 106 9.24 -22.01 3.44
CA TYR A 106 9.40 -21.48 2.09
C TYR A 106 10.20 -22.46 1.23
N ASN A 107 9.50 -23.16 0.34
CA ASN A 107 10.14 -24.02 -0.64
C ASN A 107 10.54 -23.17 -1.86
N HIS A 108 11.85 -22.99 -2.07
CA HIS A 108 12.42 -22.26 -3.22
C HIS A 108 12.18 -22.97 -4.56
N ALA A 109 11.76 -24.24 -4.54
CA ALA A 109 11.60 -25.04 -5.74
C ALA A 109 10.66 -24.34 -6.74
N PRO A 110 11.11 -24.07 -7.98
CA PRO A 110 10.18 -23.67 -9.02
C PRO A 110 9.15 -24.79 -9.13
N LYS A 111 7.86 -24.45 -9.05
CA LYS A 111 6.79 -25.37 -9.42
C LYS A 111 6.96 -25.67 -10.92
N LEU A 112 7.90 -26.55 -11.25
CA LEU A 112 7.93 -27.21 -12.54
C LEU A 112 6.57 -27.89 -12.63
N ASN A 113 5.83 -27.54 -13.68
CA ASN A 113 4.50 -28.04 -13.99
C ASN A 113 4.59 -29.54 -14.33
N THR A 114 4.90 -30.35 -13.33
CA THR A 114 5.11 -31.78 -13.50
C THR A 114 3.83 -32.46 -13.05
N ARG A 115 2.99 -32.79 -14.04
CA ARG A 115 1.94 -33.80 -13.92
C ARG A 115 2.44 -35.19 -13.40
N ARG A 116 3.73 -35.33 -13.07
CA ARG A 116 4.35 -36.52 -12.44
C ARG A 116 4.70 -36.37 -10.94
N ALA A 117 4.50 -35.20 -10.32
CA ALA A 117 4.86 -34.99 -8.92
C ALA A 117 3.80 -35.49 -7.91
N SER A 118 2.77 -36.20 -8.37
CA SER A 118 1.72 -36.80 -7.53
C SER A 118 1.97 -38.28 -7.19
N GLU A 119 3.11 -38.85 -7.60
CA GLU A 119 3.32 -40.31 -7.54
C GLU A 119 4.43 -40.75 -6.56
N TRP A 120 5.12 -39.81 -5.88
CA TRP A 120 6.28 -40.11 -5.03
C TRP A 120 6.24 -39.47 -3.63
N ALA A 121 5.11 -38.88 -3.23
CA ALA A 121 4.97 -38.14 -1.98
C ALA A 121 4.11 -38.86 -0.93
N GLU A 122 4.03 -40.19 -0.97
CA GLU A 122 3.21 -41.01 -0.06
C GLU A 122 3.96 -41.65 1.11
N ASN A 123 5.28 -41.43 1.26
CA ASN A 123 6.04 -42.06 2.36
C ASN A 123 7.02 -41.07 3.01
N GLU A 124 6.54 -40.18 3.87
CA GLU A 124 7.35 -39.55 4.92
C GLU A 124 6.45 -39.31 6.14
N ASP A 125 6.52 -40.25 7.09
CA ASP A 125 5.88 -40.21 8.40
C ASP A 125 6.57 -39.16 9.30
N ASP A 126 6.06 -37.93 9.31
CA ASP A 126 6.31 -36.96 10.38
C ASP A 126 5.03 -36.11 10.58
N GLU A 127 4.18 -36.57 11.49
CA GLU A 127 2.85 -36.03 11.78
C GLU A 127 2.92 -34.64 12.46
N MET A 128 2.99 -33.58 11.66
CA MET A 128 2.56 -32.23 12.04
C MET A 128 1.46 -31.79 11.09
N PRO A 129 0.27 -31.38 11.57
CA PRO A 129 -0.78 -30.88 10.69
C PRO A 129 -0.32 -29.56 10.06
N GLU A 130 0.30 -29.64 8.88
CA GLU A 130 0.57 -28.48 8.05
C GLU A 130 -0.77 -27.85 7.65
N ARG A 131 -1.10 -26.72 8.29
CA ARG A 131 -2.24 -25.91 7.88
C ARG A 131 -1.91 -25.29 6.53
N LYS A 132 -2.25 -25.99 5.45
CA LYS A 132 -2.15 -25.48 4.07
C LYS A 132 -3.16 -24.34 3.91
N LEU A 133 -2.72 -23.11 4.18
CA LEU A 133 -3.48 -21.91 3.86
C LEU A 133 -3.81 -21.91 2.37
N THR A 134 -5.07 -21.69 2.03
CA THR A 134 -5.48 -21.66 0.64
C THR A 134 -4.87 -20.44 -0.06
N LEU A 135 -4.58 -20.57 -1.36
CA LEU A 135 -4.01 -19.48 -2.16
C LEU A 135 -4.93 -18.25 -2.18
N GLU A 136 -6.24 -18.44 -1.99
CA GLU A 136 -7.26 -17.41 -1.96
C GLU A 136 -7.25 -16.62 -0.65
N GLU A 137 -7.07 -17.29 0.50
CA GLU A 137 -6.90 -16.64 1.81
C GLU A 137 -5.64 -15.77 1.85
N LEU A 138 -4.53 -16.22 1.23
CA LEU A 138 -3.33 -15.38 1.08
C LEU A 138 -3.55 -14.17 0.15
N ARG A 139 -4.44 -14.27 -0.84
CA ARG A 139 -4.67 -13.22 -1.85
C ARG A 139 -5.66 -12.15 -1.40
N HIS A 140 -6.67 -12.53 -0.61
CA HIS A 140 -7.67 -11.59 -0.09
C HIS A 140 -7.04 -10.55 0.84
N ASP A 141 -6.04 -10.94 1.64
CA ASP A 141 -5.31 -10.04 2.56
C ASP A 141 -4.50 -8.96 1.83
N VAL A 142 -3.92 -9.28 0.66
CA VAL A 142 -3.01 -8.36 -0.05
C VAL A 142 -3.75 -7.22 -0.74
N HIS A 143 -4.86 -7.51 -1.42
CA HIS A 143 -5.60 -6.48 -2.16
C HIS A 143 -6.32 -5.51 -1.22
N GLU A 144 -6.90 -6.01 -0.13
CA GLU A 144 -7.54 -5.19 0.90
C GLU A 144 -6.51 -4.29 1.61
N ALA A 145 -5.32 -4.83 1.92
CA ALA A 145 -4.23 -4.05 2.51
C ALA A 145 -3.76 -2.91 1.59
N ASP A 146 -3.51 -3.19 0.30
CA ASP A 146 -3.07 -2.16 -0.66
C ASP A 146 -4.14 -1.06 -0.84
N MET A 147 -5.43 -1.42 -0.89
CA MET A 147 -6.56 -0.47 -1.01
C MET A 147 -6.70 0.41 0.24
N LEU A 148 -6.59 -0.18 1.42
CA LEU A 148 -6.67 0.53 2.69
C LEU A 148 -5.46 1.47 2.87
N GLU A 149 -4.29 1.05 2.43
CA GLU A 149 -3.08 1.85 2.44
C GLU A 149 -3.14 3.03 1.44
N GLU A 150 -3.66 2.85 0.22
CA GLU A 150 -3.89 3.97 -0.71
C GLU A 150 -4.84 5.02 -0.11
N ALA A 151 -5.81 4.58 0.70
CA ALA A 151 -6.67 5.47 1.47
C ALA A 151 -5.91 6.17 2.62
N GLU A 152 -5.05 5.46 3.35
CA GLU A 152 -4.25 5.99 4.47
C GLU A 152 -3.04 6.86 4.04
N ARG A 153 -2.47 6.63 2.85
CA ARG A 153 -1.31 7.37 2.31
C ARG A 153 -1.64 8.83 2.00
N ASN A 154 -2.94 9.15 1.90
CA ASN A 154 -3.46 10.51 1.84
C ASN A 154 -3.50 11.22 3.20
N ASP A 155 -3.08 10.58 4.30
CA ASP A 155 -2.98 11.22 5.61
C ASP A 155 -1.63 11.94 5.80
N PRO A 156 -1.59 13.30 5.73
CA PRO A 156 -0.38 14.07 5.89
C PRO A 156 0.25 13.96 7.28
N ALA A 157 -0.50 13.54 8.30
CA ALA A 157 0.02 13.35 9.66
C ALA A 157 0.95 12.13 9.73
N ARG A 158 0.63 11.05 9.01
CA ARG A 158 1.40 9.80 9.04
C ARG A 158 2.74 9.89 8.30
N GLN A 159 2.78 10.67 7.21
CA GLN A 159 4.03 10.99 6.49
C GLN A 159 5.02 11.81 7.34
N ARG A 160 4.53 12.58 8.32
CA ARG A 160 5.39 13.27 9.30
C ARG A 160 6.03 12.28 10.28
N TYR A 161 5.27 11.28 10.75
CA TYR A 161 5.78 10.25 11.66
C TYR A 161 6.75 9.25 11.01
N GLN A 162 6.52 8.87 9.75
CA GLN A 162 7.47 8.02 9.00
C GLN A 162 8.84 8.69 8.81
N ARG A 163 8.91 10.03 8.74
CA ARG A 163 10.21 10.73 8.67
C ARG A 163 10.91 10.85 10.02
N MET A 164 10.16 10.93 11.12
CA MET A 164 10.72 11.13 12.47
C MET A 164 11.30 9.84 13.07
N TYR A 165 10.87 8.66 12.61
CA TYR A 165 11.30 7.38 13.19
C TYR A 165 12.58 6.79 12.53
N TRP A 166 13.07 7.38 11.43
CA TRP A 166 14.05 6.72 10.55
C TRP A 166 15.33 7.52 10.25
N GLU A 167 15.60 8.59 10.99
CA GLU A 167 16.97 9.05 11.21
C GLU A 167 17.22 8.94 12.71
N SER A 168 18.33 8.33 13.12
CA SER A 168 18.83 8.47 14.48
C SER A 168 19.25 9.93 14.67
N LEU A 169 18.28 10.79 14.98
CA LEU A 169 18.55 12.18 15.33
C LEU A 169 19.22 12.18 16.71
N PRO A 170 20.46 12.68 16.84
CA PRO A 170 21.02 12.92 18.17
C PRO A 170 20.09 13.90 18.90
N GLU A 171 19.80 13.62 20.17
CA GLU A 171 18.74 14.24 20.99
C GLU A 171 18.77 15.79 21.08
N PHE A 172 19.79 16.45 20.52
CA PHE A 172 20.02 17.89 20.58
C PHE A 172 20.00 18.64 19.24
N ALA A 173 19.77 17.97 18.11
CA ALA A 173 19.73 18.63 16.80
C ALA A 173 18.27 18.82 16.34
N GLY A 174 17.92 20.06 15.95
CA GLY A 174 16.61 20.42 15.40
C GLY A 174 16.25 19.68 14.09
N SER A 175 15.20 20.16 13.43
CA SER A 175 14.58 19.54 12.24
C SER A 175 15.58 18.88 11.27
N ALA A 176 15.30 17.63 10.90
CA ALA A 176 16.11 16.80 9.99
C ALA A 176 16.62 17.58 8.77
N ILE A 177 17.93 17.51 8.53
CA ILE A 177 18.60 18.17 7.40
C ILE A 177 18.33 17.32 6.16
N ILE A 178 17.20 17.57 5.50
CA ILE A 178 16.88 16.96 4.21
C ILE A 178 17.87 17.54 3.18
N PRO A 179 18.57 16.71 2.37
CA PRO A 179 19.37 17.21 1.27
C PRO A 179 18.55 18.14 0.36
N ALA A 180 19.05 19.33 0.05
CA ALA A 180 18.32 20.35 -0.71
C ALA A 180 17.80 19.86 -2.08
N SER A 181 18.39 18.81 -2.64
CA SER A 181 17.91 18.14 -3.86
C SER A 181 16.57 17.43 -3.67
N LEU A 182 16.34 16.81 -2.51
CA LEU A 182 15.09 16.11 -2.17
C LEU A 182 13.98 17.07 -1.75
N GLU A 183 14.34 18.23 -1.19
CA GLU A 183 13.38 19.29 -0.91
C GLU A 183 12.86 19.91 -2.21
N ARG A 184 13.76 20.23 -3.16
CA ARG A 184 13.37 20.72 -4.49
C ARG A 184 12.53 19.72 -5.28
N SER A 185 12.86 18.43 -5.23
CA SER A 185 12.06 17.41 -5.94
C SER A 185 10.66 17.28 -5.35
N ARG A 186 10.53 17.42 -4.03
CA ARG A 186 9.25 17.44 -3.32
C ARG A 186 8.43 18.68 -3.66
N GLU A 187 9.04 19.86 -3.67
CA GLU A 187 8.38 21.10 -4.07
C GLU A 187 7.92 21.06 -5.53
N ALA A 188 8.77 20.56 -6.43
CA ALA A 188 8.44 20.36 -7.83
C ALA A 188 7.27 19.39 -8.02
N ALA A 189 7.25 18.27 -7.28
CA ALA A 189 6.14 17.31 -7.32
C ALA A 189 4.82 17.93 -6.83
N LYS A 190 4.85 18.71 -5.74
CA LYS A 190 3.67 19.45 -5.25
C LYS A 190 3.16 20.45 -6.30
N HIS A 191 4.07 21.20 -6.91
CA HIS A 191 3.73 22.18 -7.93
C HIS A 191 3.16 21.52 -9.21
N LEU A 192 3.72 20.39 -9.63
CA LEU A 192 3.20 19.61 -10.76
C LEU A 192 1.82 19.03 -10.46
N ALA A 193 1.60 18.51 -9.26
CA ALA A 193 0.29 17.99 -8.84
C ALA A 193 -0.77 19.11 -8.80
N ALA A 194 -0.44 20.28 -8.28
CA ALA A 194 -1.33 21.44 -8.28
C ALA A 194 -1.68 21.89 -9.71
N LYS A 195 -0.68 21.97 -10.59
CA LYS A 195 -0.88 22.31 -12.01
C LYS A 195 -1.73 21.27 -12.75
N ALA A 196 -1.55 19.98 -12.45
CA ALA A 196 -2.37 18.91 -13.02
C ALA A 196 -3.83 18.98 -12.54
N ALA A 197 -4.07 19.34 -11.27
CA ALA A 197 -5.41 19.56 -10.74
C ALA A 197 -6.08 20.79 -11.40
N GLU A 198 -5.34 21.88 -11.59
CA GLU A 198 -5.83 23.08 -12.28
C GLU A 198 -6.21 22.79 -13.74
N LEU A 199 -5.37 22.04 -14.46
CA LEU A 199 -5.67 21.62 -15.83
C LEU A 199 -6.92 20.75 -15.91
N LYS A 200 -7.12 19.81 -14.97
CA LYS A 200 -8.35 19.01 -14.87
C LYS A 200 -9.56 19.88 -14.59
N ASN A 201 -9.47 20.81 -13.63
CA ASN A 201 -10.54 21.76 -13.33
C ASN A 201 -10.92 22.56 -14.58
N ARG A 202 -9.95 23.10 -15.30
CA ARG A 202 -10.19 23.87 -16.53
C ARG A 202 -10.78 23.03 -17.67
N GLN A 203 -10.45 21.74 -17.74
CA GLN A 203 -10.95 20.85 -18.80
C GLN A 203 -12.39 20.42 -18.57
N PHE A 204 -12.79 20.18 -17.33
CA PHE A 204 -14.10 19.59 -17.00
C PHE A 204 -15.10 20.58 -16.39
N LEU A 205 -14.65 21.69 -15.81
CA LEU A 205 -15.51 22.73 -15.28
C LEU A 205 -15.59 23.90 -16.27
N PHE A 206 -16.81 24.41 -16.46
CA PHE A 206 -17.01 25.61 -17.25
C PHE A 206 -16.60 26.83 -16.43
N ALA A 207 -15.65 27.61 -16.93
CA ALA A 207 -15.29 28.89 -16.33
C ALA A 207 -16.35 29.94 -16.69
N ILE A 208 -17.05 30.47 -15.70
CA ILE A 208 -17.96 31.61 -15.87
C ILE A 208 -17.08 32.86 -15.91
N PRO A 209 -17.16 33.71 -16.96
CA PRO A 209 -16.40 34.95 -16.99
C PRO A 209 -16.88 35.89 -15.88
N ASP A 210 -15.94 36.58 -15.24
CA ASP A 210 -16.26 37.58 -14.23
C ASP A 210 -17.08 38.72 -14.86
N THR A 211 -18.18 39.07 -14.22
CA THR A 211 -19.00 40.24 -14.55
C THR A 211 -18.90 41.28 -13.43
N ASP A 212 -19.44 42.49 -13.66
CA ASP A 212 -19.42 43.54 -12.63
C ASP A 212 -20.10 43.11 -11.32
N THR A 213 -21.10 42.22 -11.41
CA THR A 213 -21.87 41.71 -10.26
C THR A 213 -21.40 40.36 -9.73
N VAL A 214 -20.79 39.51 -10.56
CA VAL A 214 -20.33 38.17 -10.19
C VAL A 214 -18.82 38.06 -10.41
N LYS A 215 -18.07 37.93 -9.32
CA LYS A 215 -16.61 37.79 -9.36
C LYS A 215 -16.18 36.46 -8.79
N THR A 216 -15.23 35.82 -9.44
CA THR A 216 -14.64 34.57 -8.98
C THR A 216 -13.90 34.80 -7.65
N PRO A 217 -14.11 33.92 -6.65
CA PRO A 217 -13.33 33.92 -5.42
C PRO A 217 -11.82 33.92 -5.69
N LYS A 218 -11.05 34.82 -5.06
CA LYS A 218 -9.58 34.79 -5.16
C LYS A 218 -8.92 33.70 -4.30
N GLY A 219 -9.64 33.19 -3.29
CA GLY A 219 -9.12 32.20 -2.34
C GLY A 219 -9.87 30.87 -2.42
N PRO A 220 -9.20 29.75 -2.08
CA PRO A 220 -9.81 28.41 -2.09
C PRO A 220 -10.87 28.20 -1.01
N VAL A 221 -10.81 28.99 0.07
CA VAL A 221 -11.78 28.99 1.16
C VAL A 221 -12.30 30.41 1.35
N GLN A 222 -13.60 30.59 1.25
CA GLN A 222 -14.27 31.84 1.59
C GLN A 222 -14.96 31.71 2.94
N ILE A 223 -14.68 32.63 3.85
CA ILE A 223 -15.23 32.64 5.20
C ILE A 223 -16.26 33.78 5.27
N SER A 224 -17.50 33.42 5.59
CA SER A 224 -18.58 34.38 5.87
C SER A 224 -18.77 34.51 7.38
N THR A 225 -18.23 35.58 7.95
CA THR A 225 -18.45 36.00 9.35
C THR A 225 -19.66 36.91 9.45
N LYS A 226 -20.60 36.61 10.36
CA LYS A 226 -21.72 37.48 10.73
C LYS A 226 -21.89 37.47 12.23
N ASP A 227 -22.07 38.64 12.84
CA ASP A 227 -22.17 38.78 14.30
C ASP A 227 -23.33 37.93 14.86
N GLY A 228 -23.04 37.16 15.90
CA GLY A 228 -24.00 36.27 16.55
C GLY A 228 -24.28 34.94 15.82
N ARG A 229 -23.52 34.60 14.77
CA ARG A 229 -23.59 33.29 14.09
C ARG A 229 -22.19 32.67 13.95
N PRO A 230 -22.08 31.33 13.92
CA PRO A 230 -20.82 30.67 13.63
C PRO A 230 -20.37 30.93 12.20
N ASP A 231 -19.06 30.93 12.00
CA ASP A 231 -18.43 31.15 10.70
C ASP A 231 -18.81 30.06 9.71
N ILE A 232 -19.22 30.46 8.50
CA ILE A 232 -19.53 29.53 7.42
C ILE A 232 -18.37 29.54 6.44
N HIS A 233 -17.75 28.38 6.25
CA HIS A 233 -16.62 28.19 5.33
C HIS A 233 -17.11 27.55 4.03
N PHE A 234 -17.00 28.29 2.93
CA PHE A 234 -17.23 27.77 1.60
C PHE A 234 -15.89 27.30 1.02
N VAL A 235 -15.74 25.99 0.82
CA VAL A 235 -14.54 25.38 0.24
C VAL A 235 -14.85 24.96 -1.19
N ASP A 236 -14.07 25.46 -2.16
CA ASP A 236 -14.17 24.98 -3.54
C ASP A 236 -13.55 23.59 -3.66
N VAL A 237 -14.37 22.61 -4.02
CA VAL A 237 -13.97 21.20 -4.17
C VAL A 237 -13.57 20.84 -5.61
N GLY A 238 -13.72 21.75 -6.58
CA GLY A 238 -13.32 21.55 -7.98
C GLY A 238 -13.83 20.23 -8.57
N THR A 239 -12.97 19.52 -9.32
CA THR A 239 -13.30 18.20 -9.91
C THR A 239 -13.09 17.02 -8.95
N LYS A 240 -12.97 17.24 -7.63
CA LYS A 240 -12.64 16.17 -6.67
C LYS A 240 -13.64 15.00 -6.69
N PHE A 241 -14.91 15.29 -6.95
CA PHE A 241 -15.99 14.31 -6.98
C PHE A 241 -16.47 13.97 -8.40
N LEU A 242 -15.72 14.41 -9.42
CA LEU A 242 -16.08 14.22 -10.82
C LEU A 242 -15.36 12.97 -11.36
N ASP A 243 -16.11 12.00 -11.86
CA ASP A 243 -15.53 10.82 -12.50
C ASP A 243 -14.95 11.21 -13.87
N VAL A 244 -13.63 11.40 -13.90
CA VAL A 244 -12.87 11.79 -15.09
C VAL A 244 -13.06 10.78 -16.23
N ALA A 245 -13.20 9.49 -15.94
CA ALA A 245 -13.37 8.46 -16.96
C ALA A 245 -14.78 8.51 -17.59
N ALA A 246 -15.80 8.81 -16.78
CA ALA A 246 -17.16 9.00 -17.29
C ALA A 246 -17.27 10.26 -18.16
N GLU A 247 -16.65 11.37 -17.73
CA GLU A 247 -16.73 12.65 -18.46
C GLU A 247 -15.93 12.65 -19.76
N THR A 248 -14.75 12.02 -19.79
CA THR A 248 -14.00 11.83 -21.04
C THR A 248 -14.80 11.01 -22.07
N LYS A 249 -15.46 9.92 -21.65
CA LYS A 249 -16.35 9.14 -22.52
C LYS A 249 -17.55 9.95 -23.01
N ARG A 250 -18.11 10.80 -22.14
CA ARG A 250 -19.22 11.70 -22.49
C ARG A 250 -18.79 12.72 -23.56
N LEU A 251 -17.64 13.38 -23.40
CA LEU A 251 -17.09 14.32 -24.38
C LEU A 251 -16.85 13.65 -25.74
N ALA A 252 -16.23 12.47 -25.76
CA ALA A 252 -16.00 11.72 -27.00
C ALA A 252 -17.31 11.34 -27.73
N ARG A 253 -18.36 10.99 -26.97
CA ARG A 253 -19.70 10.70 -27.53
C ARG A 253 -20.37 11.95 -28.10
N ILE A 254 -20.21 13.11 -27.44
CA ILE A 254 -20.72 14.40 -27.94
C ILE A 254 -20.03 14.75 -29.25
N GLU A 255 -18.70 14.65 -29.31
CA GLU A 255 -17.92 14.94 -30.52
C GLU A 255 -18.30 14.01 -31.68
N SER A 256 -18.45 12.71 -31.41
CA SER A 256 -18.90 11.73 -32.42
C SER A 256 -20.28 12.07 -32.99
N ARG A 257 -21.22 12.47 -32.12
CA ARG A 257 -22.56 12.93 -32.54
C ARG A 257 -22.50 14.22 -33.35
N ALA A 258 -21.65 15.17 -32.98
CA ALA A 258 -21.47 16.43 -33.70
C ALA A 258 -20.92 16.18 -35.11
N ARG A 259 -19.89 15.34 -35.25
CA ARG A 259 -19.33 14.93 -36.55
C ARG A 259 -20.38 14.26 -37.44
N PHE A 260 -21.20 13.38 -36.88
CA PHE A 260 -22.28 12.73 -37.63
C PHE A 260 -23.34 13.73 -38.11
N ARG A 261 -23.74 14.68 -37.26
CA ARG A 261 -24.68 15.75 -37.64
C ARG A 261 -24.10 16.65 -38.73
N ALA A 262 -22.82 16.99 -38.65
CA ALA A 262 -22.14 17.78 -39.68
C ALA A 262 -22.13 17.05 -41.03
N LYS A 263 -21.79 15.75 -41.06
CA LYS A 263 -21.85 14.93 -42.28
C LYS A 263 -23.25 14.88 -42.89
N LYS A 264 -24.28 14.66 -42.06
CA LYS A 264 -25.67 14.65 -42.53
C LYS A 264 -26.13 16.02 -43.05
N ALA A 265 -25.67 17.10 -42.44
CA ALA A 265 -25.94 18.46 -42.90
C ALA A 265 -25.28 18.74 -44.26
N THR A 266 -24.04 18.28 -44.47
CA THR A 266 -23.37 18.40 -45.78
C THR A 266 -24.04 17.55 -46.85
N GLU A 267 -24.46 16.32 -46.54
CA GLU A 267 -25.20 15.46 -47.47
C GLU A 267 -26.53 16.08 -47.88
N LYS A 268 -27.24 16.73 -46.95
CA LYS A 268 -28.50 17.44 -47.23
C LYS A 268 -28.32 18.74 -48.03
N LEU A 269 -27.14 19.34 -48.00
CA LEU A 269 -26.82 20.54 -48.79
C LEU A 269 -26.39 20.21 -50.22
N VAL A 270 -25.95 18.97 -50.47
CA VAL A 270 -25.48 18.48 -51.78
C VAL A 270 -26.61 17.81 -52.57
N ALA A 271 -27.69 17.38 -51.91
CA ALA A 271 -28.91 16.85 -52.50
C ALA A 271 -29.96 17.94 -52.71
#